data_AF-A0A3B9FQE8-F1
#
_entry.id   AF-A0A3B9FQE8-F1
#
_cell.length_a   1.000
_cell.length_b   1.000
_cell.length_c   1.000
_cell.angle_alpha   90.00
_cell.angle_beta   90.00
_cell.angle_gamma   90.00
#
_symmetry.space_group_name_H-M   'P 1'
#
loop_
_entity.id
_entity.type
_entity.pdbx_description
1 polymer ?
#
loop_
_entity_poly.entity_id
_entity_poly.type
_entity_poly.pdbx_seq_one_letter_code
_entity_poly.pdbx_strand_id
1 'polypeptide(L)'
;MKTCCFLIPLLSVALFMVGSPVASASEDSPGLPVRKDKKGKKQNRADGKKGKDQLGLAKLPPLPEIRNAPPVRPDGRLRMEVGQIQAAALWVDRFVGDALAKAGRKPNLPADDFVFLRRIYLDAVGRIPTDDEAGAFLKNKDPEKRRKLIDRLLLSDGYRSHLFNWLADLLRHKQSIKRTNYSHYERWLKDQIAKNRPWDEMVYDMLSAEGSIASSGPTGYLLRDPGMPLDNLSNTLNVFLGANVACAQCHDHPLADWTQREFYELAAFFGATDVSDRDPRKVGNRLGSGQLSKQDVIKAVAPNMARVHTKGAQTLKFPSD
;
A
#
# COMPACT_ATOMS: atom_id res chain seq x y z
N MET A 1 21.19 13.36 -4.32
CA MET A 1 20.04 12.94 -3.50
C MET A 1 19.85 11.43 -3.63
N LYS A 2 19.32 10.74 -2.61
CA LYS A 2 18.97 9.31 -2.68
C LYS A 2 17.46 9.19 -2.91
N THR A 3 17.03 8.54 -3.98
CA THR A 3 15.61 8.32 -4.29
C THR A 3 15.05 7.14 -3.49
N CYS A 4 14.01 7.36 -2.70
CA CYS A 4 13.31 6.28 -2.00
C CYS A 4 12.58 5.35 -2.98
N CYS A 5 12.88 4.05 -2.94
CA CYS A 5 12.02 3.05 -3.54
C CYS A 5 10.82 2.82 -2.63
N PHE A 6 9.61 3.17 -3.09
CA PHE A 6 8.38 2.77 -2.40
C PHE A 6 8.28 1.23 -2.41
N LEU A 7 8.23 0.62 -1.23
CA LEU A 7 7.82 -0.78 -1.11
C LEU A 7 6.30 -0.87 -1.33
N ILE A 8 5.90 -1.73 -2.26
CA ILE A 8 4.57 -2.34 -2.21
C ILE A 8 4.51 -3.17 -0.91
N PRO A 9 3.45 -3.09 -0.10
CA PRO A 9 3.38 -3.81 1.17
C PRO A 9 3.34 -5.33 0.95
N LEU A 10 4.46 -6.00 1.18
CA LEU A 10 4.52 -7.45 1.31
C LEU A 10 3.76 -7.86 2.58
N LEU A 11 2.60 -8.48 2.40
CA LEU A 11 1.74 -8.92 3.50
C LEU A 11 2.48 -9.94 4.37
N SER A 12 2.85 -9.54 5.59
CA SER A 12 3.57 -10.39 6.54
C SER A 12 2.60 -11.37 7.21
N VAL A 13 2.45 -12.56 6.64
CA VAL A 13 1.59 -13.61 7.19
C VAL A 13 2.20 -14.16 8.49
N ALA A 14 1.64 -13.76 9.62
CA ALA A 14 2.05 -14.21 10.94
C ALA A 14 1.87 -15.74 11.10
N LEU A 15 2.95 -16.44 11.40
CA LEU A 15 2.95 -17.89 11.59
C LEU A 15 2.59 -18.25 13.04
N PHE A 16 1.29 -18.44 13.32
CA PHE A 16 0.87 -19.01 14.59
C PHE A 16 1.28 -20.49 14.69
N MET A 17 2.22 -20.79 15.59
CA MET A 17 2.56 -22.16 15.97
C MET A 17 1.73 -22.62 17.17
N VAL A 18 1.05 -23.75 17.03
CA VAL A 18 0.62 -24.61 18.14
C VAL A 18 0.82 -26.06 17.70
N GLY A 19 1.63 -26.82 18.45
CA GLY A 19 1.64 -28.29 18.44
C GLY A 19 0.96 -28.82 19.72
N SER A 20 0.82 -30.12 19.97
CA SER A 20 1.40 -31.30 19.31
C SER A 20 0.40 -32.51 19.37
N PRO A 21 0.74 -33.79 19.69
CA PRO A 21 0.82 -34.79 18.61
C PRO A 21 0.23 -36.21 18.90
N VAL A 22 0.46 -37.14 17.94
CA VAL A 22 0.44 -38.62 18.05
C VAL A 22 -0.91 -39.35 18.26
N ALA A 23 -1.26 -40.19 17.27
CA ALA A 23 -2.01 -41.44 17.42
C ALA A 23 -1.46 -42.46 16.38
N SER A 24 -1.65 -43.77 16.56
CA SER A 24 -0.89 -44.81 15.82
C SER A 24 -1.59 -46.17 15.62
N ALA A 25 -1.62 -46.67 14.38
CA ALA A 25 -1.81 -48.07 13.98
C ALA A 25 -1.36 -48.25 12.50
N SER A 26 -0.65 -49.26 11.96
CA SER A 26 -0.21 -50.63 12.33
C SER A 26 -0.97 -51.77 11.61
N GLU A 27 -0.34 -52.40 10.63
CA GLU A 27 -0.66 -53.73 10.08
C GLU A 27 0.59 -54.33 9.36
N ASP A 28 0.67 -55.65 9.20
CA ASP A 28 1.87 -56.45 8.83
C ASP A 28 1.44 -57.57 7.82
N SER A 29 2.25 -58.38 7.10
CA SER A 29 3.68 -58.78 7.10
C SER A 29 4.00 -59.41 5.72
N PRO A 30 5.15 -60.10 5.41
CA PRO A 30 6.44 -60.29 6.10
C PRO A 30 7.65 -59.93 5.17
N GLY A 31 8.84 -60.54 5.32
CA GLY A 31 10.03 -60.16 4.51
C GLY A 31 11.13 -61.21 4.28
N LEU A 32 12.34 -60.70 3.97
CA LEU A 32 13.62 -61.41 3.70
C LEU A 32 13.79 -62.05 2.30
N PRO A 33 15.03 -62.26 1.77
CA PRO A 33 16.33 -62.27 2.47
C PRO A 33 17.39 -61.24 2.04
N VAL A 34 18.35 -61.04 2.95
CA VAL A 34 19.58 -60.23 2.81
C VAL A 34 20.63 -60.97 1.96
N ARG A 35 21.44 -60.22 1.18
CA ARG A 35 22.76 -60.67 0.68
C ARG A 35 23.90 -59.87 1.31
N LYS A 36 25.00 -60.56 1.63
CA LYS A 36 26.14 -60.04 2.41
C LYS A 36 27.16 -59.27 1.56
N ASP A 37 27.95 -58.47 2.27
CA ASP A 37 29.06 -57.61 1.86
C ASP A 37 29.97 -58.12 0.73
N LYS A 38 30.47 -57.18 -0.07
CA LYS A 38 31.87 -57.20 -0.53
C LYS A 38 32.56 -55.88 -0.19
N LYS A 39 33.56 -55.94 0.69
CA LYS A 39 34.42 -54.80 1.03
C LYS A 39 35.39 -54.51 -0.12
N GLY A 40 35.27 -53.34 -0.74
CA GLY A 40 36.28 -52.74 -1.62
C GLY A 40 36.69 -51.38 -1.08
N LYS A 41 37.95 -51.19 -0.66
CA LYS A 41 38.38 -50.01 0.11
C LYS A 41 39.38 -49.14 -0.68
N LYS A 42 38.89 -48.00 -1.18
CA LYS A 42 39.63 -46.80 -1.65
C LYS A 42 40.80 -47.01 -2.64
N GLN A 43 40.76 -46.27 -3.76
CA GLN A 43 41.68 -45.14 -3.88
C GLN A 43 41.19 -44.06 -4.85
N ASN A 44 41.67 -42.84 -4.60
CA ASN A 44 41.14 -41.56 -5.08
C ASN A 44 41.29 -41.34 -6.59
N ARG A 45 40.31 -40.69 -7.21
CA ARG A 45 40.58 -39.63 -8.19
C ARG A 45 39.68 -38.42 -7.87
N ALA A 46 40.30 -37.26 -7.70
CA ALA A 46 39.64 -36.06 -7.20
C ALA A 46 39.37 -35.07 -8.35
N ASP A 47 38.42 -35.41 -9.22
CA ASP A 47 37.99 -34.52 -10.30
C ASP A 47 37.05 -33.43 -9.76
N GLY A 48 37.68 -32.35 -9.28
CA GLY A 48 37.03 -31.22 -8.64
C GLY A 48 36.21 -30.35 -9.59
N LYS A 49 35.06 -30.86 -10.07
CA LYS A 49 34.00 -30.03 -10.68
C LYS A 49 33.43 -29.05 -9.64
N LYS A 50 34.10 -27.92 -9.46
CA LYS A 50 33.51 -26.72 -8.85
C LYS A 50 32.32 -26.29 -9.70
N GLY A 51 31.11 -26.64 -9.26
CA GLY A 51 29.86 -26.22 -9.90
C GLY A 51 29.68 -24.71 -9.83
N LYS A 52 30.18 -24.00 -10.85
CA LYS A 52 29.95 -22.56 -11.07
C LYS A 52 28.56 -22.27 -11.65
N ASP A 53 27.53 -22.95 -11.15
CA ASP A 53 26.13 -22.56 -11.37
C ASP A 53 25.67 -21.58 -10.28
N GLN A 54 26.39 -20.47 -10.18
CA GLN A 54 25.76 -19.22 -9.74
C GLN A 54 24.72 -18.87 -10.81
N LEU A 55 23.44 -18.74 -10.45
CA LEU A 55 22.38 -18.38 -11.42
C LEU A 55 22.83 -17.13 -12.19
N GLY A 56 22.90 -17.26 -13.52
CA GLY A 56 23.78 -16.44 -14.34
C GLY A 56 23.51 -14.94 -14.27
N LEU A 57 24.29 -14.22 -13.45
CA LEU A 57 24.19 -12.76 -13.27
C LEU A 57 24.26 -11.97 -14.59
N ALA A 58 24.91 -12.54 -15.62
CA ALA A 58 25.25 -11.89 -16.88
C ALA A 58 24.22 -12.06 -18.02
N LYS A 59 23.03 -12.64 -17.78
CA LYS A 59 22.02 -12.89 -18.83
C LYS A 59 20.58 -12.48 -18.50
N LEU A 60 20.33 -11.78 -17.39
CA LEU A 60 19.02 -11.13 -17.23
C LEU A 60 18.92 -9.92 -18.17
N PRO A 61 17.77 -9.69 -18.82
CA PRO A 61 17.52 -8.41 -19.49
C PRO A 61 17.61 -7.25 -18.48
N PRO A 62 17.95 -6.04 -18.93
CA PRO A 62 17.95 -4.87 -18.06
C PRO A 62 16.55 -4.67 -17.44
N LEU A 63 16.50 -4.16 -16.22
CA LEU A 63 15.25 -3.69 -15.64
C LEU A 63 14.63 -2.64 -16.59
N PRO A 64 13.31 -2.68 -16.85
CA PRO A 64 12.62 -1.59 -17.52
C PRO A 64 12.92 -0.26 -16.82
N GLU A 65 13.01 0.83 -17.57
CA GLU A 65 13.16 2.17 -16.99
C GLU A 65 12.11 2.41 -15.92
N ILE A 66 12.54 2.89 -14.75
CA ILE A 66 11.62 3.31 -13.69
C ILE A 66 10.92 4.58 -14.16
N ARG A 67 9.73 4.39 -14.74
CA ARG A 67 8.79 5.45 -15.04
C ARG A 67 7.72 5.42 -13.95
N ASN A 68 7.32 6.58 -13.43
CA ASN A 68 6.14 6.73 -12.56
C ASN A 68 4.85 6.57 -13.39
N ALA A 69 4.76 5.45 -14.11
CA ALA A 69 3.76 5.14 -15.10
C ALA A 69 2.86 4.01 -14.54
N PRO A 70 1.59 4.32 -14.19
CA PRO A 70 0.72 3.38 -13.49
C PRO A 70 0.49 2.07 -14.29
N PRO A 71 0.38 0.91 -13.64
CA PRO A 71 0.48 -0.40 -14.31
C PRO A 71 -0.58 -0.68 -15.37
N VAL A 72 -1.75 -0.03 -15.29
CA VAL A 72 -2.84 -0.02 -16.28
C VAL A 72 -2.87 1.32 -17.02
N ARG A 73 -3.20 1.29 -18.32
CA ARG A 73 -3.45 2.43 -19.22
C ARG A 73 -4.92 2.88 -19.13
N PRO A 74 -5.26 4.13 -19.52
CA PRO A 74 -6.65 4.59 -19.59
C PRO A 74 -7.57 3.78 -20.52
N ASP A 75 -7.03 2.99 -21.46
CA ASP A 75 -7.78 2.05 -22.33
C ASP A 75 -8.09 0.69 -21.67
N GLY A 76 -7.76 0.53 -20.38
CA GLY A 76 -7.99 -0.69 -19.62
C GLY A 76 -6.96 -1.80 -19.90
N ARG A 77 -5.84 -1.51 -20.57
CA ARG A 77 -4.77 -2.50 -20.83
C ARG A 77 -3.58 -2.31 -19.90
N LEU A 78 -2.85 -3.39 -19.59
CA LEU A 78 -1.59 -3.28 -18.85
C LEU A 78 -0.55 -2.49 -19.66
N ARG A 79 0.28 -1.68 -18.98
CA ARG A 79 1.35 -0.88 -19.61
C ARG A 79 2.55 -1.72 -20.01
N MET A 80 2.88 -2.72 -19.19
CA MET A 80 4.04 -3.59 -19.37
C MET A 80 3.70 -4.76 -20.29
N GLU A 81 4.55 -5.00 -21.28
CA GLU A 81 4.47 -6.18 -22.14
C GLU A 81 4.86 -7.44 -21.36
N VAL A 82 4.36 -8.61 -21.76
CA VAL A 82 4.56 -9.89 -21.02
C VAL A 82 6.05 -10.18 -20.76
N GLY A 83 6.93 -9.92 -21.73
CA GLY A 83 8.37 -10.07 -21.57
C GLY A 83 9.00 -9.11 -20.55
N GLN A 84 8.44 -7.90 -20.37
CA GLN A 84 8.88 -6.96 -19.33
C GLN A 84 8.42 -7.41 -17.94
N ILE A 85 7.22 -8.00 -17.83
CA ILE A 85 6.72 -8.59 -16.58
C ILE A 85 7.58 -9.79 -16.19
N GLN A 86 7.90 -10.68 -17.14
CA GLN A 86 8.81 -11.82 -16.93
C GLN A 86 10.22 -11.36 -16.53
N ALA A 87 10.76 -10.32 -17.18
CA ALA A 87 12.04 -9.71 -16.80
C ALA A 87 12.03 -9.20 -15.35
N ALA A 88 11.00 -8.43 -14.96
CA ALA A 88 10.87 -7.90 -13.61
C ALA A 88 10.70 -9.01 -12.56
N ALA A 89 9.91 -10.04 -12.85
CA ALA A 89 9.73 -11.20 -11.98
C ALA A 89 11.06 -11.94 -11.72
N LEU A 90 11.85 -12.21 -12.77
CA LEU A 90 13.17 -12.86 -12.63
C LEU A 90 14.16 -12.03 -11.79
N TRP A 91 14.06 -10.70 -11.82
CA TRP A 91 14.84 -9.83 -10.92
C TRP A 91 14.38 -9.95 -9.46
N VAL A 92 13.07 -9.98 -9.20
CA VAL A 92 12.51 -10.17 -7.84
C VAL A 92 12.87 -11.55 -7.29
N ASP A 93 12.64 -12.62 -8.06
CA ASP A 93 12.98 -14.01 -7.70
C ASP A 93 14.47 -14.14 -7.35
N ARG A 94 15.34 -13.45 -8.10
CA ARG A 94 16.77 -13.42 -7.82
C ARG A 94 17.10 -12.65 -6.53
N PHE A 95 16.53 -11.48 -6.28
CA PHE A 95 16.77 -10.75 -5.02
C PHE A 95 16.32 -11.56 -3.79
N VAL A 96 15.17 -12.24 -3.89
CA VAL A 96 14.67 -13.13 -2.83
C VAL A 96 15.54 -14.38 -2.72
N GLY A 97 15.96 -14.98 -3.83
CA GLY A 97 16.85 -16.14 -3.87
C GLY A 97 18.23 -15.88 -3.27
N ASP A 98 18.86 -14.74 -3.61
CA ASP A 98 20.14 -14.31 -3.05
C ASP A 98 20.04 -14.08 -1.52
N ALA A 99 18.90 -13.61 -1.01
CA ALA A 99 18.65 -13.46 0.42
C ALA A 99 18.43 -14.81 1.13
N LEU A 100 17.61 -15.70 0.53
CA LEU A 100 17.37 -17.05 1.06
C LEU A 100 18.67 -17.88 1.11
N ALA A 101 19.49 -17.81 0.06
CA ALA A 101 20.77 -18.51 -0.01
C ALA A 101 21.74 -18.05 1.08
N LYS A 102 21.85 -16.73 1.33
CA LYS A 102 22.63 -16.16 2.45
C LYS A 102 22.11 -16.61 3.82
N ALA A 103 20.80 -16.79 3.96
CA ALA A 103 20.16 -17.31 5.17
C ALA A 103 20.22 -18.85 5.30
N GLY A 104 20.86 -19.56 4.37
CA GLY A 104 20.92 -21.03 4.34
C GLY A 104 19.57 -21.71 4.06
N ARG A 105 18.57 -20.96 3.57
CA ARG A 105 17.20 -21.44 3.32
C ARG A 105 16.99 -21.76 1.84
N LYS A 106 16.10 -22.71 1.57
CA LYS A 106 15.59 -22.99 0.21
C LYS A 106 14.23 -22.32 0.03
N PRO A 107 13.85 -21.94 -1.21
CA PRO A 107 12.47 -21.56 -1.52
C PRO A 107 11.49 -22.70 -1.20
N ASN A 108 10.26 -22.34 -0.86
CA ASN A 108 9.15 -23.29 -0.77
C ASN A 108 8.74 -23.76 -2.18
N LEU A 109 8.08 -24.91 -2.27
CA LEU A 109 7.45 -25.35 -3.51
C LEU A 109 6.35 -24.37 -3.97
N PRO A 110 6.10 -24.21 -5.28
CA PRO A 110 4.97 -23.43 -5.78
C PRO A 110 3.65 -23.94 -5.21
N ALA A 111 2.74 -23.03 -4.85
CA ALA A 111 1.39 -23.38 -4.45
C ALA A 111 0.63 -24.10 -5.58
N ASP A 112 -0.16 -25.11 -5.24
CA ASP A 112 -1.10 -25.77 -6.13
C ASP A 112 -2.18 -24.78 -6.64
N ASP A 113 -2.99 -25.22 -7.60
CA ASP A 113 -3.99 -24.36 -8.24
C ASP A 113 -5.13 -23.93 -7.31
N PHE A 114 -5.52 -24.72 -6.29
CA PHE A 114 -6.56 -24.33 -5.33
C PHE A 114 -6.04 -23.28 -4.35
N VAL A 115 -4.84 -23.50 -3.79
CA VAL A 115 -4.20 -22.55 -2.86
C VAL A 115 -3.81 -21.26 -3.58
N PHE A 116 -3.31 -21.32 -4.82
CA PHE A 116 -3.07 -20.14 -5.65
C PHE A 116 -4.38 -19.37 -5.91
N LEU A 117 -5.42 -20.05 -6.39
CA LEU A 117 -6.71 -19.44 -6.73
C LEU A 117 -7.33 -18.72 -5.51
N ARG A 118 -7.39 -19.39 -4.35
CA ARG A 118 -7.96 -18.78 -3.14
C ARG A 118 -7.17 -17.55 -2.68
N ARG A 119 -5.83 -17.60 -2.76
CA ARG A 119 -4.97 -16.46 -2.39
C ARG A 119 -5.17 -15.28 -3.33
N ILE A 120 -5.00 -15.46 -4.63
CA ILE A 120 -5.04 -14.33 -5.57
C ILE A 120 -6.40 -13.62 -5.61
N TYR A 121 -7.51 -14.33 -5.36
CA TYR A 121 -8.82 -13.71 -5.21
C TYR A 121 -8.95 -12.87 -3.93
N LEU A 122 -8.40 -13.33 -2.80
CA LEU A 122 -8.39 -12.55 -1.56
C LEU A 122 -7.45 -11.35 -1.68
N ASP A 123 -6.23 -11.56 -2.16
CA ASP A 123 -5.17 -10.57 -2.24
C ASP A 123 -5.46 -9.46 -3.27
N ALA A 124 -6.13 -9.80 -4.40
CA ALA A 124 -6.45 -8.83 -5.44
C ALA A 124 -7.86 -8.22 -5.30
N VAL A 125 -8.88 -9.00 -4.94
CA VAL A 125 -10.29 -8.55 -5.00
C VAL A 125 -11.06 -8.70 -3.68
N GLY A 126 -10.38 -9.01 -2.57
CA GLY A 126 -10.95 -8.99 -1.23
C GLY A 126 -12.03 -10.04 -0.93
N ARG A 127 -12.16 -11.08 -1.78
CA ARG A 127 -13.16 -12.15 -1.62
C ARG A 127 -12.60 -13.52 -2.01
N ILE A 128 -13.35 -14.59 -1.77
CA ILE A 128 -13.09 -15.90 -2.39
C ILE A 128 -13.63 -15.95 -3.83
N PRO A 129 -13.15 -16.84 -4.71
CA PRO A 129 -13.79 -17.12 -5.99
C PRO A 129 -15.21 -17.67 -5.80
N THR A 130 -16.08 -17.50 -6.80
CA THR A 130 -17.33 -18.28 -6.91
C THR A 130 -17.04 -19.70 -7.40
N ASP A 131 -18.04 -20.59 -7.32
CA ASP A 131 -17.90 -21.96 -7.82
C ASP A 131 -17.66 -22.00 -9.34
N ASP A 132 -18.34 -21.16 -10.12
CA ASP A 132 -18.11 -21.01 -11.56
C ASP A 132 -16.68 -20.52 -11.88
N GLU A 133 -16.18 -19.52 -11.14
CA GLU A 133 -14.82 -19.00 -11.31
C GLU A 133 -13.76 -20.06 -11.00
N ALA A 134 -13.97 -20.83 -9.92
CA ALA A 134 -13.09 -21.92 -9.53
C ALA A 134 -13.15 -23.07 -10.54
N GLY A 135 -14.35 -23.54 -10.89
CA GLY A 135 -14.57 -24.59 -11.86
C GLY A 135 -13.96 -24.26 -13.23
N ALA A 136 -14.10 -23.02 -13.70
CA ALA A 136 -13.48 -22.55 -14.94
C ALA A 136 -11.94 -22.54 -14.85
N PHE A 137 -11.37 -22.05 -13.75
CA PHE A 137 -9.91 -21.98 -13.58
C PHE A 137 -9.26 -23.37 -13.42
N LEU A 138 -9.90 -24.28 -12.69
CA LEU A 138 -9.40 -25.63 -12.43
C LEU A 138 -9.49 -26.53 -13.67
N LYS A 139 -10.57 -26.40 -14.46
CA LYS A 139 -10.73 -27.13 -15.74
C LYS A 139 -9.80 -26.60 -16.84
N ASN A 140 -9.31 -25.37 -16.73
CA ASN A 140 -8.39 -24.78 -17.70
C ASN A 140 -7.00 -25.44 -17.65
N LYS A 141 -6.48 -25.83 -18.82
CA LYS A 141 -5.16 -26.47 -19.03
C LYS A 141 -4.11 -25.54 -19.68
N ASP A 142 -4.48 -24.31 -19.99
CA ASP A 142 -3.58 -23.28 -20.50
C ASP A 142 -2.45 -22.98 -19.49
N PRO A 143 -1.16 -23.12 -19.85
CA PRO A 143 -0.06 -22.82 -18.93
C PRO A 143 -0.08 -21.36 -18.45
N GLU A 144 -0.60 -20.44 -19.26
CA GLU A 144 -0.70 -19.01 -18.92
C GLU A 144 -1.91 -18.68 -18.03
N LYS A 145 -2.73 -19.67 -17.62
CA LYS A 145 -3.98 -19.41 -16.90
C LYS A 145 -3.81 -18.61 -15.61
N ARG A 146 -2.69 -18.79 -14.89
CA ARG A 146 -2.39 -18.02 -13.67
C ARG A 146 -2.18 -16.54 -13.98
N ARG A 147 -1.39 -16.21 -15.00
CA ARG A 147 -1.15 -14.84 -15.44
C ARG A 147 -2.43 -14.20 -15.99
N LYS A 148 -3.16 -14.90 -16.87
CA LYS A 148 -4.44 -14.44 -17.44
C LYS A 148 -5.53 -14.21 -16.39
N LEU A 149 -5.51 -14.95 -15.28
CA LEU A 149 -6.38 -14.68 -14.12
C LEU A 149 -5.94 -13.40 -13.38
N ILE A 150 -4.64 -13.23 -13.12
CA ILE A 150 -4.10 -12.01 -12.48
C ILE A 150 -4.46 -10.77 -13.31
N ASP A 151 -4.24 -10.79 -14.63
CA ASP A 151 -4.62 -9.71 -15.55
C ASP A 151 -6.11 -9.34 -15.38
N ARG A 152 -6.99 -10.35 -15.38
CA ARG A 152 -8.45 -10.16 -15.24
C ARG A 152 -8.82 -9.56 -13.89
N LEU A 153 -8.20 -10.01 -12.80
CA LEU A 153 -8.50 -9.54 -11.46
C LEU A 153 -8.06 -8.09 -11.26
N LEU A 154 -6.84 -7.73 -11.68
CA LEU A 154 -6.30 -6.36 -11.60
C LEU A 154 -7.12 -5.34 -12.42
N LEU A 155 -7.80 -5.79 -13.48
CA LEU A 155 -8.66 -4.95 -14.32
C LEU A 155 -10.13 -4.92 -13.87
N SER A 156 -10.48 -5.61 -12.78
CA SER A 156 -11.87 -5.73 -12.29
C SER A 156 -12.28 -4.62 -11.31
N ASP A 157 -13.59 -4.37 -11.22
CA ASP A 157 -14.17 -3.50 -10.19
C ASP A 157 -14.00 -4.06 -8.77
N GLY A 158 -13.76 -5.36 -8.63
CA GLY A 158 -13.37 -5.99 -7.37
C GLY A 158 -12.01 -5.47 -6.88
N TYR A 159 -11.02 -5.36 -7.77
CA TYR A 159 -9.71 -4.81 -7.43
C TYR A 159 -9.80 -3.31 -7.11
N ARG A 160 -10.54 -2.54 -7.91
CA ARG A 160 -10.80 -1.11 -7.64
C ARG A 160 -11.45 -0.90 -6.26
N SER A 161 -12.41 -1.74 -5.89
CA SER A 161 -13.12 -1.66 -4.61
C SER A 161 -12.26 -2.11 -3.42
N HIS A 162 -11.45 -3.17 -3.59
CA HIS A 162 -10.56 -3.67 -2.55
C HIS A 162 -9.40 -2.69 -2.28
N LEU A 163 -8.76 -2.18 -3.35
CA LEU A 163 -7.72 -1.16 -3.25
C LEU A 163 -8.24 0.16 -2.67
N PHE A 164 -9.49 0.54 -3.00
CA PHE A 164 -10.14 1.70 -2.36
C PHE A 164 -10.22 1.54 -0.85
N ASN A 165 -10.62 0.37 -0.33
CA ASN A 165 -10.73 0.19 1.13
C ASN A 165 -9.37 0.32 1.84
N TRP A 166 -8.29 -0.20 1.24
CA TRP A 166 -6.93 -0.04 1.77
C TRP A 166 -6.45 1.42 1.72
N LEU A 167 -6.66 2.12 0.60
CA LEU A 167 -6.32 3.54 0.47
C LEU A 167 -7.17 4.43 1.40
N ALA A 168 -8.43 4.08 1.63
CA ALA A 168 -9.32 4.80 2.52
C ALA A 168 -8.87 4.72 3.99
N ASP A 169 -8.41 3.56 4.44
CA ASP A 169 -7.82 3.39 5.78
C ASP A 169 -6.49 4.17 5.90
N LEU A 170 -5.56 3.94 4.97
CA LEU A 170 -4.24 4.59 4.94
C LEU A 170 -4.34 6.14 4.91
N LEU A 171 -5.26 6.69 4.11
CA LEU A 171 -5.48 8.13 4.00
C LEU A 171 -6.45 8.68 5.06
N ARG A 172 -6.84 7.85 6.04
CA ARG A 172 -7.75 8.17 7.15
C ARG A 172 -9.06 8.83 6.69
N HIS A 173 -9.66 8.27 5.65
CA HIS A 173 -10.98 8.63 5.13
C HIS A 173 -12.05 8.48 6.22
N LYS A 174 -12.96 9.47 6.33
CA LYS A 174 -14.02 9.50 7.34
C LYS A 174 -15.37 9.60 6.63
N GLN A 175 -16.41 8.93 7.12
CA GLN A 175 -17.75 8.96 6.49
C GLN A 175 -18.36 10.37 6.51
N SER A 176 -18.09 11.14 7.56
CA SER A 176 -18.38 12.59 7.62
C SER A 176 -17.46 13.27 8.64
N ILE A 177 -17.31 14.59 8.53
CA ILE A 177 -16.65 15.42 9.55
C ILE A 177 -17.53 16.62 9.84
N LYS A 178 -17.96 16.77 11.10
CA LYS A 178 -18.72 17.91 11.66
C LYS A 178 -19.59 18.67 10.64
N ARG A 179 -20.55 17.97 10.03
CA ARG A 179 -21.57 18.46 9.05
C ARG A 179 -21.10 18.61 7.58
N THR A 180 -19.90 18.17 7.22
CA THR A 180 -19.44 18.07 5.82
C THR A 180 -19.45 16.62 5.36
N ASN A 181 -20.00 16.37 4.17
CA ASN A 181 -20.04 15.04 3.55
C ASN A 181 -18.72 14.76 2.81
N TYR A 182 -18.10 13.62 3.12
CA TYR A 182 -16.81 13.21 2.54
C TYR A 182 -16.93 12.52 1.18
N SER A 183 -18.14 12.26 0.70
CA SER A 183 -18.44 11.58 -0.58
C SER A 183 -17.76 12.19 -1.81
N HIS A 184 -17.38 13.47 -1.81
CA HIS A 184 -16.60 14.08 -2.89
C HIS A 184 -15.12 13.65 -2.86
N TYR A 185 -14.52 13.49 -1.68
CA TYR A 185 -13.18 12.92 -1.51
C TYR A 185 -13.20 11.42 -1.78
N GLU A 186 -14.23 10.71 -1.29
CA GLU A 186 -14.47 9.30 -1.60
C GLU A 186 -14.54 9.04 -3.11
N ARG A 187 -15.34 9.84 -3.83
CA ARG A 187 -15.46 9.78 -5.28
C ARG A 187 -14.15 10.14 -5.96
N TRP A 188 -13.47 11.21 -5.54
CA TRP A 188 -12.17 11.56 -6.11
C TRP A 188 -11.15 10.43 -5.97
N LEU A 189 -11.05 9.78 -4.80
CA LEU A 189 -10.18 8.61 -4.59
C LEU A 189 -10.55 7.46 -5.53
N LYS A 190 -11.85 7.09 -5.58
CA LYS A 190 -12.35 6.03 -6.48
C LYS A 190 -12.08 6.35 -7.96
N ASP A 191 -12.21 7.61 -8.35
CA ASP A 191 -11.88 8.09 -9.70
C ASP A 191 -10.37 8.01 -9.99
N GLN A 192 -9.49 8.32 -9.04
CA GLN A 192 -8.04 8.20 -9.25
C GLN A 192 -7.61 6.74 -9.39
N ILE A 193 -8.23 5.84 -8.61
CA ILE A 193 -8.04 4.38 -8.68
C ILE A 193 -8.56 3.84 -10.02
N ALA A 194 -9.75 4.27 -10.46
CA ALA A 194 -10.35 3.82 -11.72
C ALA A 194 -9.56 4.30 -12.95
N LYS A 195 -9.04 5.54 -12.91
CA LYS A 195 -8.10 6.10 -13.90
C LYS A 195 -6.70 5.48 -13.80
N ASN A 196 -6.40 4.84 -12.67
CA ASN A 196 -5.09 4.36 -12.28
C ASN A 196 -4.02 5.46 -12.45
N ARG A 197 -4.09 6.50 -11.61
CA ARG A 197 -3.23 7.71 -11.64
C ARG A 197 -1.88 7.49 -10.93
N PRO A 198 -0.79 8.22 -11.28
CA PRO A 198 0.46 8.14 -10.52
C PRO A 198 0.29 8.56 -9.07
N TRP A 199 0.99 7.89 -8.15
CA TRP A 199 0.90 8.15 -6.72
C TRP A 199 1.46 9.54 -6.36
N ASP A 200 2.57 9.93 -6.99
CA ASP A 200 3.19 11.24 -6.87
C ASP A 200 2.25 12.38 -7.32
N GLU A 201 1.49 12.18 -8.40
CA GLU A 201 0.43 13.12 -8.80
C GLU A 201 -0.72 13.18 -7.76
N MET A 202 -1.15 12.04 -7.21
CA MET A 202 -2.21 12.01 -6.19
C MET A 202 -1.77 12.67 -4.89
N VAL A 203 -0.52 12.47 -4.48
CA VAL A 203 0.09 13.09 -3.30
C VAL A 203 0.23 14.61 -3.50
N TYR A 204 0.65 15.04 -4.69
CA TYR A 204 0.70 16.46 -5.05
C TYR A 204 -0.68 17.12 -4.92
N ASP A 205 -1.71 16.56 -5.58
CA ASP A 205 -3.11 17.03 -5.46
C ASP A 205 -3.55 17.11 -3.99
N MET A 206 -3.31 16.06 -3.18
CA MET A 206 -3.74 16.02 -1.78
C MET A 206 -3.03 17.03 -0.88
N LEU A 207 -1.80 17.45 -1.22
CA LEU A 207 -1.02 18.41 -0.44
C LEU A 207 -1.15 19.86 -0.93
N SER A 208 -1.51 20.09 -2.20
CA SER A 208 -1.64 21.43 -2.79
C SER A 208 -3.09 21.88 -3.04
N ALA A 209 -4.10 21.06 -2.72
CA ALA A 209 -5.50 21.39 -3.01
C ALA A 209 -6.06 22.47 -2.08
N GLU A 210 -6.58 23.55 -2.68
CA GLU A 210 -7.37 24.56 -1.99
C GLU A 210 -8.89 24.42 -2.24
N GLY A 211 -9.68 25.16 -1.46
CA GLY A 211 -11.14 25.19 -1.56
C GLY A 211 -11.82 24.24 -0.58
N SER A 212 -13.14 24.05 -0.73
CA SER A 212 -13.90 23.08 0.07
C SER A 212 -14.00 21.73 -0.61
N ILE A 213 -14.31 20.69 0.16
CA ILE A 213 -14.50 19.30 -0.30
C ILE A 213 -15.49 19.21 -1.48
N ALA A 214 -16.51 20.06 -1.51
CA ALA A 214 -17.49 20.11 -2.59
C ALA A 214 -16.90 20.68 -3.91
N SER A 215 -15.99 21.66 -3.81
CA SER A 215 -15.31 22.27 -4.97
C SER A 215 -14.05 21.52 -5.42
N SER A 216 -13.39 20.80 -4.51
CA SER A 216 -12.13 20.11 -4.76
C SER A 216 -12.04 18.89 -3.85
N GLY A 217 -12.28 17.70 -4.43
CA GLY A 217 -12.21 16.41 -3.72
C GLY A 217 -10.93 16.18 -2.89
N PRO A 218 -9.71 16.40 -3.41
CA PRO A 218 -8.47 16.09 -2.68
C PRO A 218 -8.27 16.92 -1.40
N THR A 219 -8.97 18.05 -1.24
CA THR A 219 -8.97 18.82 0.03
C THR A 219 -9.43 17.99 1.24
N GLY A 220 -10.18 16.90 1.02
CA GLY A 220 -10.57 15.94 2.05
C GLY A 220 -9.39 15.23 2.71
N TYR A 221 -8.20 15.22 2.08
CA TYR A 221 -6.98 14.77 2.76
C TYR A 221 -6.58 15.75 3.87
N LEU A 222 -6.34 17.02 3.54
CA LEU A 222 -5.92 18.01 4.54
C LEU A 222 -7.02 18.29 5.57
N LEU A 223 -8.29 18.32 5.15
CA LEU A 223 -9.44 18.51 6.05
C LEU A 223 -9.76 17.29 6.92
N ARG A 224 -8.99 16.19 6.86
CA ARG A 224 -9.26 14.97 7.65
C ARG A 224 -9.13 15.20 9.15
N ASP A 225 -8.22 16.08 9.57
CA ASP A 225 -7.94 16.40 10.98
C ASP A 225 -8.05 17.91 11.24
N PRO A 226 -9.29 18.48 11.25
CA PRO A 226 -9.50 19.91 11.36
C PRO A 226 -9.14 20.43 12.75
N GLY A 227 -8.35 21.50 12.80
CA GLY A 227 -7.83 22.09 14.04
C GLY A 227 -6.73 21.30 14.74
N MET A 228 -6.21 20.21 14.14
CA MET A 228 -5.14 19.37 14.72
C MET A 228 -3.92 19.32 13.76
N PRO A 229 -3.21 20.45 13.53
CA PRO A 229 -2.18 20.55 12.49
C PRO A 229 -0.97 19.65 12.74
N LEU A 230 -0.62 19.39 14.01
CA LEU A 230 0.52 18.54 14.38
C LEU A 230 0.22 17.06 14.04
N ASP A 231 -0.95 16.56 14.43
CA ASP A 231 -1.41 15.22 14.03
C ASP A 231 -1.54 15.09 12.51
N ASN A 232 -2.02 16.15 11.84
CA ASN A 232 -2.13 16.19 10.39
C ASN A 232 -0.75 15.99 9.73
N LEU A 233 0.26 16.78 10.14
CA LEU A 233 1.63 16.62 9.66
C LEU A 233 2.21 15.24 10.03
N SER A 234 2.07 14.81 11.28
CA SER A 234 2.61 13.53 11.75
C SER A 234 2.04 12.34 10.97
N ASN A 235 0.75 12.38 10.60
CA ASN A 235 0.14 11.38 9.72
C ASN A 235 0.65 11.53 8.27
N THR A 236 0.83 12.76 7.77
CA THR A 236 1.34 13.02 6.41
C THR A 236 2.76 12.47 6.20
N LEU A 237 3.65 12.67 7.18
CA LEU A 237 5.03 12.17 7.13
C LEU A 237 5.09 10.65 7.25
N ASN A 238 4.24 10.04 8.09
CA ASN A 238 4.13 8.59 8.20
C ASN A 238 3.61 7.98 6.88
N VAL A 239 2.50 8.48 6.35
CA VAL A 239 1.84 7.92 5.15
C VAL A 239 2.63 8.12 3.86
N PHE A 240 3.32 9.25 3.67
CA PHE A 240 4.03 9.54 2.41
C PHE A 240 5.55 9.33 2.46
N LEU A 241 6.19 9.38 3.63
CA LEU A 241 7.65 9.19 3.77
C LEU A 241 8.04 7.96 4.60
N GLY A 242 7.07 7.26 5.23
CA GLY A 242 7.35 6.20 6.21
C GLY A 242 7.93 6.73 7.53
N ALA A 243 7.92 8.05 7.74
CA ALA A 243 8.56 8.70 8.87
C ALA A 243 7.57 8.83 10.04
N ASN A 244 7.63 7.89 10.99
CA ASN A 244 6.86 7.97 12.23
C ASN A 244 7.51 8.98 13.19
N VAL A 245 7.08 10.24 13.12
CA VAL A 245 7.58 11.35 13.95
C VAL A 245 6.64 11.70 15.11
N ALA A 246 5.67 10.85 15.46
CA ALA A 246 4.60 11.20 16.40
C ALA A 246 5.10 11.60 17.80
N CYS A 247 6.21 11.04 18.28
CA CYS A 247 6.82 11.46 19.55
C CYS A 247 7.38 12.90 19.49
N ALA A 248 7.86 13.34 18.32
CA ALA A 248 8.40 14.68 18.09
C ALA A 248 7.35 15.80 18.17
N GLN A 249 6.08 15.48 18.42
CA GLN A 249 5.10 16.46 18.93
C GLN A 249 5.43 16.92 20.35
N CYS A 250 5.99 16.04 21.20
CA CYS A 250 6.10 16.26 22.65
C CYS A 250 7.54 16.27 23.18
N HIS A 251 8.46 15.56 22.53
CA HIS A 251 9.88 15.48 22.90
C HIS A 251 10.69 14.91 21.73
N ASP A 252 12.02 15.04 21.73
CA ASP A 252 12.89 14.45 20.70
C ASP A 252 12.64 12.94 20.55
N HIS A 253 12.63 12.43 19.31
CA HIS A 253 12.15 11.08 19.02
C HIS A 253 13.13 10.01 19.58
N PRO A 254 12.65 9.03 20.37
CA PRO A 254 13.54 8.21 21.22
C PRO A 254 14.36 7.15 20.47
N LEU A 255 14.09 6.93 19.18
CA LEU A 255 14.66 5.84 18.36
C LEU A 255 15.09 6.28 16.95
N ALA A 256 15.07 7.58 16.64
CA ALA A 256 15.42 8.10 15.32
C ALA A 256 15.80 9.59 15.39
N ASP A 257 16.61 10.04 14.45
CA ASP A 257 17.17 11.40 14.41
C ASP A 257 16.12 12.44 13.97
N TRP A 258 15.19 12.76 14.87
CA TRP A 258 14.17 13.80 14.71
C TRP A 258 13.96 14.54 16.04
N THR A 259 14.34 15.81 16.10
CA THR A 259 14.07 16.66 17.27
C THR A 259 12.63 17.19 17.26
N GLN A 260 12.14 17.58 18.45
CA GLN A 260 10.88 18.33 18.57
C GLN A 260 10.96 19.65 17.80
N ARG A 261 12.13 20.29 17.73
CA ARG A 261 12.34 21.55 17.03
C ARG A 261 12.12 21.40 15.52
N GLU A 262 12.76 20.43 14.87
CA GLU A 262 12.60 20.17 13.44
C GLU A 262 11.15 19.82 13.08
N PHE A 263 10.46 19.07 13.95
CA PHE A 263 9.04 18.77 13.77
C PHE A 263 8.18 20.05 13.80
N TYR A 264 8.42 20.97 14.75
CA TYR A 264 7.68 22.23 14.84
C TYR A 264 8.05 23.23 13.73
N GLU A 265 9.29 23.24 13.25
CA GLU A 265 9.71 24.05 12.10
C GLU A 265 8.99 23.60 10.82
N LEU A 266 8.87 22.29 10.60
CA LEU A 266 8.08 21.73 9.50
C LEU A 266 6.57 21.93 9.71
N ALA A 267 6.07 21.88 10.95
CA ALA A 267 4.69 22.20 11.28
C ALA A 267 4.36 23.69 11.14
N ALA A 268 5.33 24.59 11.27
CA ALA A 268 5.17 26.01 10.96
C ALA A 268 5.08 26.24 9.44
N PHE A 269 5.87 25.52 8.64
CA PHE A 269 5.78 25.53 7.18
C PHE A 269 4.40 25.06 6.68
N PHE A 270 3.90 23.90 7.15
CA PHE A 270 2.56 23.43 6.81
C PHE A 270 1.43 24.20 7.53
N GLY A 271 1.72 24.86 8.65
CA GLY A 271 0.75 25.57 9.51
C GLY A 271 0.15 26.85 8.91
N ALA A 272 0.68 27.31 7.77
CA ALA A 272 0.02 28.33 6.95
C ALA A 272 -1.36 27.87 6.44
N THR A 273 -1.60 26.57 6.29
CA THR A 273 -2.84 26.01 5.75
C THR A 273 -3.96 25.97 6.80
N ASP A 274 -5.02 26.77 6.65
CA ASP A 274 -6.22 26.61 7.50
C ASP A 274 -7.02 25.39 7.08
N VAL A 275 -7.28 24.50 8.04
CA VAL A 275 -8.24 23.38 7.93
C VAL A 275 -9.40 23.62 8.88
N SER A 276 -10.01 24.80 8.75
CA SER A 276 -11.06 25.30 9.63
C SER A 276 -12.39 24.59 9.35
N ASP A 277 -13.08 24.14 10.40
CA ASP A 277 -14.42 23.52 10.37
C ASP A 277 -15.49 24.37 11.09
N ARG A 278 -15.32 25.70 11.05
CA ARG A 278 -16.04 26.68 11.90
C ARG A 278 -17.56 26.57 11.69
N ASP A 279 -18.32 26.83 12.76
CA ASP A 279 -19.78 26.72 12.72
C ASP A 279 -20.44 27.95 12.03
N PRO A 280 -21.16 27.79 10.89
CA PRO A 280 -21.81 28.91 10.21
C PRO A 280 -22.87 29.59 11.08
N ARG A 281 -23.46 28.88 12.04
CA ARG A 281 -24.41 29.45 13.01
C ARG A 281 -23.70 30.41 13.97
N LYS A 282 -22.45 30.13 14.35
CA LYS A 282 -21.63 31.02 15.19
C LYS A 282 -21.14 32.24 14.41
N VAL A 283 -20.88 32.11 13.10
CA VAL A 283 -20.54 33.26 12.23
C VAL A 283 -21.77 34.13 11.96
N GLY A 284 -22.90 33.53 11.57
CA GLY A 284 -24.17 34.23 11.36
C GLY A 284 -24.71 34.95 12.60
N ASN A 285 -24.48 34.40 13.80
CA ASN A 285 -24.78 35.08 15.06
C ASN A 285 -23.93 36.35 15.31
N ARG A 286 -22.75 36.49 14.68
CA ARG A 286 -21.84 37.64 14.85
C ARG A 286 -21.98 38.68 13.74
N LEU A 287 -22.27 38.25 12.52
CA LEU A 287 -22.32 39.11 11.33
C LEU A 287 -23.75 39.54 10.93
N GLY A 288 -24.78 39.05 11.63
CA GLY A 288 -26.18 39.43 11.38
C GLY A 288 -26.53 40.83 11.88
N SER A 289 -26.10 41.87 11.14
CA SER A 289 -26.73 43.19 11.21
C SER A 289 -28.07 43.18 10.45
N GLY A 290 -29.03 44.01 10.86
CA GLY A 290 -30.45 43.90 10.48
C GLY A 290 -30.81 44.04 8.99
N GLN A 291 -29.84 44.26 8.10
CA GLN A 291 -30.03 44.24 6.64
C GLN A 291 -30.01 42.83 6.03
N LEU A 292 -29.43 41.84 6.73
CA LEU A 292 -29.39 40.44 6.28
C LEU A 292 -29.97 39.53 7.36
N SER A 293 -30.84 38.59 6.96
CA SER A 293 -31.33 37.60 7.92
C SER A 293 -30.19 36.65 8.33
N LYS A 294 -30.26 36.16 9.57
CA LYS A 294 -29.36 35.11 10.07
C LYS A 294 -29.33 33.87 9.17
N GLN A 295 -30.42 33.54 8.47
CA GLN A 295 -30.42 32.43 7.52
C GLN A 295 -29.60 32.73 6.27
N ASP A 296 -29.63 33.97 5.77
CA ASP A 296 -28.93 34.33 4.53
C ASP A 296 -27.43 34.48 4.76
N VAL A 297 -27.02 35.00 5.93
CA VAL A 297 -25.61 34.95 6.36
C VAL A 297 -25.15 33.49 6.54
N ILE A 298 -25.98 32.60 7.09
CA ILE A 298 -25.66 31.17 7.18
C ILE A 298 -25.52 30.54 5.78
N LYS A 299 -26.42 30.83 4.83
CA LYS A 299 -26.35 30.33 3.44
C LYS A 299 -25.08 30.84 2.72
N ALA A 300 -24.76 32.12 2.85
CA ALA A 300 -23.60 32.74 2.19
C ALA A 300 -22.26 32.20 2.74
N VAL A 301 -22.18 31.96 4.05
CA VAL A 301 -20.94 31.50 4.69
C VAL A 301 -20.78 29.97 4.59
N ALA A 302 -21.86 29.18 4.62
CA ALA A 302 -21.80 27.71 4.65
C ALA A 302 -20.85 27.04 3.64
N PRO A 303 -20.80 27.42 2.34
CA PRO A 303 -19.87 26.82 1.36
C PRO A 303 -18.38 27.02 1.68
N ASN A 304 -18.04 28.00 2.53
CA ASN A 304 -16.68 28.36 2.92
C ASN A 304 -16.28 27.82 4.32
N MET A 305 -17.11 27.01 4.98
CA MET A 305 -16.91 26.65 6.39
C MET A 305 -16.01 25.45 6.64
N ALA A 306 -15.78 24.61 5.63
CA ALA A 306 -14.85 23.48 5.66
C ALA A 306 -13.99 23.55 4.39
N ARG A 307 -12.99 24.43 4.41
CA ARG A 307 -12.12 24.69 3.26
C ARG A 307 -10.65 24.75 3.64
N VAL A 308 -9.81 24.25 2.75
CA VAL A 308 -8.37 24.50 2.73
C VAL A 308 -8.12 25.89 2.13
N HIS A 309 -7.23 26.66 2.76
CA HIS A 309 -6.63 27.85 2.15
C HIS A 309 -5.30 28.18 2.82
N THR A 310 -4.36 28.69 2.03
CA THR A 310 -3.05 29.16 2.48
C THR A 310 -3.18 30.55 3.10
N LYS A 311 -2.68 30.74 4.32
CA LYS A 311 -2.57 32.05 4.98
C LYS A 311 -1.24 32.71 4.63
N GLY A 312 -1.22 34.04 4.60
CA GLY A 312 0.03 34.81 4.51
C GLY A 312 0.87 34.82 5.80
N ALA A 313 0.39 34.22 6.89
CA ALA A 313 1.11 34.06 8.16
C ALA A 313 0.62 32.83 8.93
N GLN A 314 1.50 32.22 9.70
CA GLN A 314 1.25 31.03 10.52
C GLN A 314 1.21 31.41 12.02
N THR A 315 0.50 30.64 12.86
CA THR A 315 0.27 30.97 14.29
C THR A 315 0.64 29.86 15.28
N LEU A 316 1.42 28.87 14.83
CA LEU A 316 2.04 27.85 15.68
C LEU A 316 3.22 28.47 16.44
N LYS A 317 3.36 28.10 17.71
CA LYS A 317 4.50 28.37 18.59
C LYS A 317 5.19 27.06 18.95
N PHE A 318 6.51 27.09 19.14
CA PHE A 318 7.21 25.99 19.80
C PHE A 318 6.86 25.99 21.32
N PRO A 319 6.89 24.85 22.05
CA PRO A 319 6.41 24.82 23.44
C PRO A 319 7.21 25.63 24.46
N SER A 320 8.32 26.25 24.07
CA SER A 320 9.12 27.17 24.90
C SER A 320 9.08 28.64 24.43
N ASP A 321 8.17 29.00 23.52
CA ASP A 321 8.04 30.35 22.92
C ASP A 321 6.78 31.10 23.38
#